data_AF-A0A2W6E8I9-F1
#
_entry.id   AF-A0A2W6E8I9-F1
#
_cell.length_a   1.000
_cell.length_b   1.000
_cell.length_c   1.000
_cell.angle_alpha   90.00
_cell.angle_beta   90.00
_cell.angle_gamma   90.00
#
_symmetry.space_group_name_H-M   'P 1'
#
loop_
_entity.id
_entity.type
_entity.pdbx_description
1 polymer ?
#
loop_
_entity_poly.entity_id
_entity_poly.type
_entity_poly.pdbx_seq_one_letter_code
_entity_poly.pdbx_strand_id
1 'polypeptide(L)' 'CRHHHRLKTHVEGWRVEQHPDDRVTWTTPTGHTYTSHPHDYRPEPPQPPPSDVPPPF' A
#
# COMPACT_ATOMS: atom_id res chain seq x y z
N CYS A 1 20.59 -7.81 16.83
CA CYS A 1 20.58 -6.43 16.28
C CYS A 1 21.57 -6.22 15.13
N ARG A 2 22.89 -6.32 15.32
CA ARG A 2 23.89 -6.08 14.25
C ARG A 2 23.73 -6.97 13.00
N HIS A 3 23.37 -8.24 13.21
CA HIS A 3 23.10 -9.19 12.13
C HIS A 3 21.87 -8.78 11.31
N HIS A 4 20.75 -8.42 11.96
CA HIS A 4 19.57 -7.88 11.29
C HIS A 4 19.86 -6.57 10.53
N HIS A 5 20.63 -5.65 11.12
CA HIS A 5 21.02 -4.41 10.43
C HIS A 5 21.90 -4.68 9.20
N ARG A 6 22.86 -5.61 9.29
CA ARG A 6 23.66 -6.01 8.12
C ARG A 6 22.79 -6.67 7.04
N LEU A 7 21.87 -7.56 7.44
CA LEU A 7 21.00 -8.25 6.48
C LEU A 7 20.08 -7.26 5.73
N LYS A 8 19.53 -6.27 6.44
CA LYS A 8 18.66 -5.25 5.85
C LYS A 8 19.41 -4.28 4.93
N THR A 9 20.64 -3.92 5.27
CA THR A 9 21.38 -2.85 4.57
C THR A 9 22.39 -3.35 3.54
N HIS A 10 23.00 -4.52 3.74
CA HIS A 10 24.13 -4.99 2.93
C HIS A 10 23.85 -6.26 2.13
N VAL A 11 22.64 -6.83 2.21
CA VAL A 11 22.27 -7.95 1.35
C VAL A 11 21.83 -7.40 0.00
N GLU A 12 22.61 -7.72 -1.02
CA GLU A 12 22.26 -7.51 -2.43
C GLU A 12 21.00 -8.31 -2.76
N GLY A 13 20.05 -7.69 -3.47
CA GLY A 13 18.79 -8.35 -3.86
C GLY A 13 17.52 -7.64 -3.40
N TRP A 14 17.62 -6.60 -2.57
CA TRP A 14 16.52 -5.66 -2.41
C TRP A 14 16.39 -4.82 -3.69
N ARG A 15 15.24 -4.92 -4.37
CA ARG A 15 14.89 -4.07 -5.51
C ARG A 15 13.69 -3.20 -5.13
N VAL A 16 13.75 -1.92 -5.52
CA VAL A 16 12.66 -0.95 -5.32
C VAL A 16 12.27 -0.40 -6.67
N GLU A 17 11.01 -0.51 -7.03
CA GLU A 17 10.42 0.04 -8.24
C GLU A 17 9.34 1.06 -7.84
N GLN A 18 9.51 2.30 -8.32
CA GLN A 18 8.52 3.36 -8.16
C GLN A 18 7.70 3.45 -9.44
N HIS A 19 6.39 3.38 -9.29
CA HIS A 19 5.45 3.45 -10.40
C HIS A 19 4.89 4.87 -10.54
N PRO A 20 4.45 5.27 -11.75
CA PRO A 20 3.85 6.59 -11.99
C PRO A 20 2.48 6.77 -11.34
N ASP A 21 1.88 5.70 -10.80
CA ASP A 21 0.60 5.69 -10.06
C ASP A 21 0.82 5.82 -8.54
N ASP A 22 1.97 6.37 -8.12
CA ASP A 22 2.40 6.58 -6.73
C ASP A 22 2.60 5.29 -5.91
N ARG A 23 2.59 4.12 -6.57
CA ARG A 23 2.87 2.84 -5.91
C ARG A 23 4.36 2.60 -5.79
N VAL A 24 4.74 1.92 -4.72
CA VAL A 24 6.12 1.44 -4.53
C VAL A 24 6.12 -0.06 -4.37
N THR A 25 6.84 -0.75 -5.26
CA THR A 25 7.04 -2.19 -5.21
C THR A 25 8.42 -2.50 -4.63
N TRP A 26 8.45 -3.34 -3.60
CA TRP A 26 9.64 -3.83 -2.93
C TRP A 26 9.80 -5.31 -3.21
N THR A 27 10.94 -5.72 -3.74
CA THR A 27 11.30 -7.13 -3.89
C THR A 27 12.36 -7.48 -2.85
N THR A 28 12.13 -8.52 -2.06
CA THR A 28 13.11 -9.04 -1.10
C THR A 28 14.20 -9.84 -1.82
N PRO A 29 15.38 -10.01 -1.21
CA PRO A 29 16.43 -10.88 -1.75
C PRO A 29 15.98 -12.33 -1.97
N THR A 30 14.98 -12.78 -1.21
CA THR A 30 14.36 -14.10 -1.33
C THR A 30 13.28 -14.20 -2.41
N GLY A 31 12.99 -13.10 -3.12
CA GLY A 31 12.04 -13.05 -4.25
C GLY A 31 10.60 -12.68 -3.89
N HIS A 32 10.30 -12.35 -2.63
CA HIS A 32 8.97 -11.90 -2.25
C HIS A 32 8.74 -10.47 -2.71
N THR A 33 7.55 -10.18 -3.22
CA THR A 33 7.20 -8.86 -3.73
C THR A 33 6.08 -8.25 -2.90
N TYR A 34 6.27 -7.02 -2.48
CA TYR A 34 5.32 -6.25 -1.69
C TYR A 34 5.03 -4.92 -2.39
N THR A 35 3.76 -4.61 -2.62
CA THR A 35 3.35 -3.34 -3.22
C THR A 35 2.66 -2.49 -2.17
N SER A 36 3.14 -1.26 -2.00
CA SER A 36 2.51 -0.25 -1.17
C SER A 36 1.63 0.65 -2.04
N HIS A 37 0.45 0.96 -1.53
CA HIS A 37 -0.45 1.95 -2.10
C HIS A 37 -0.37 3.23 -1.27
N PRO A 38 -0.32 4.41 -1.91
CA PRO A 38 -0.38 5.67 -1.20
C PRO A 38 -1.70 5.75 -0.44
N HIS A 39 -1.65 6.23 0.80
CA HIS A 39 -2.87 6.47 1.56
C HIS A 39 -3.57 7.71 0.99
N ASP A 40 -4.84 7.58 0.60
CA ASP A 40 -5.66 8.75 0.29
C ASP A 40 -6.01 9.49 1.59
N TYR A 41 -5.52 10.72 1.72
CA TYR A 41 -5.80 11.61 2.85
C TYR A 41 -7.00 12.53 2.59
N ARG A 42 -7.68 12.39 1.45
CA ARG A 42 -8.90 13.14 1.17
C ARG A 42 -9.97 12.75 2.19
N PRO A 43 -10.70 13.72 2.78
CA PRO A 43 -11.84 13.41 3.62
C PRO A 43 -12.86 12.58 2.81
N GLU A 44 -13.40 11.54 3.43
CA GLU A 44 -14.52 10.77 2.89
C GLU A 44 -15.62 11.75 2.46
N PRO A 45 -16.12 11.67 1.21
CA PRO A 45 -17.25 12.50 0.80
C PRO A 45 -18.45 12.21 1.72
N PRO A 46 -19.28 13.23 1.99
CA PRO A 46 -20.46 13.05 2.82
C PRO A 46 -21.32 11.93 2.24
N GLN A 47 -21.67 10.96 3.07
CA GLN A 47 -22.59 9.88 2.69
C GLN A 47 -23.89 10.53 2.21
N PRO A 48 -24.47 10.11 1.07
CA PRO A 48 -25.79 10.61 0.68
C PRO A 48 -26.79 10.31 1.80
N PRO A 49 -27.80 11.17 1.99
CA PRO A 49 -28.83 10.90 2.99
C PRO A 49 -29.44 9.51 2.74
N PRO A 50 -29.82 8.77 3.81
CA PRO A 50 -30.52 7.52 3.64
C PRO A 50 -31.74 7.74 2.75
N SER A 51 -31.87 6.93 1.69
CA SER A 51 -33.03 6.99 0.82
C SER A 51 -34.26 6.57 1.62
N ASP A 52 -35.06 7.55 2.04
CA ASP A 52 -36.38 7.37 2.65
C ASP A 52 -37.42 6.96 1.57
N VAL A 53 -37.06 5.95 0.77
CA VAL A 53 -37.98 5.37 -0.21
C VAL A 53 -38.67 4.22 0.51
N PRO A 54 -39.91 4.40 0.97
CA PRO A 54 -40.65 3.30 1.57
C PRO A 54 -40.81 2.17 0.53
N PRO A 55 -40.73 0.90 0.94
CA PRO A 55 -40.97 -0.22 0.05
C PRO A 55 -42.38 -0.12 -0.56
N PRO A 56 -42.58 -0.50 -1.83
CA PRO A 56 -43.90 -0.52 -2.44
C PRO A 56 -44.81 -1.50 -1.67
N PHE A 57 -46.05 -1.08 -1.43
CA PHE A 57 -47.11 -1.86 -0.79
C PHE A 57 -47.47 -3.13 -1.57
#